data_AF-A0A8C7IFT1-F1
#
_entry.id   AF-A0A8C7IFT1-F1
#
_cell.length_a   1.000
_cell.length_b   1.000
_cell.length_c   1.000
_cell.angle_alpha   90.00
_cell.angle_beta   90.00
_cell.angle_gamma   90.00
#
_symmetry.space_group_name_H-M   'P 1'
#
loop_
_entity.id
_entity.type
_entity.pdbx_description
1 polymer ?
#
loop_
_entity_poly.entity_id
_entity_poly.type
_entity_poly.pdbx_seq_one_letter_code
_entity_poly.pdbx_strand_id
1 'polypeptide(L)'
;MADEYVLLGASEFIKDRLYFATLRTKPKTTANSHYFSTDDEFLYENFYADFGPLNLGMLYRYCCKLNKKLKSFTHSRKRVIHYTSYDQRKRANAAVLIGAYSVIYLKRSPEEAYRSLISGNNTAYLPFRDAALGDCTYNLTILDCLQGIRKALQCGFFNFETFDVEEYEHYERVENGDMNWIIPGKILAFSGPHPRSKIENGYPLHAPEAYFPYFQEHRVTAVVRLNRKIYDGRRFTDGGFEHHDLFFVDGTTPSDLITRRFLHVCESTEGAVAVHCKAGLGRTGTLIGCYLMKHYRFTAADAIAWIRICRPGSIIGPQQDFLEDERYSAFRKYSDPLTFSKCYVTALF
;
A
#
# COMPACT_ATOMS: atom_id res chain seq x y z
N MET A 1 -2.55 -34.97 20.46
CA MET A 1 -2.32 -35.66 19.17
C MET A 1 -2.58 -34.78 17.96
N ALA A 2 -3.81 -34.56 17.45
CA ALA A 2 -4.00 -33.78 16.20
C ALA A 2 -3.54 -32.30 16.28
N ASP A 3 -3.81 -31.62 17.40
CA ASP A 3 -3.38 -30.22 17.59
C ASP A 3 -1.85 -30.09 17.80
N GLU A 4 -1.17 -31.11 18.31
CA GLU A 4 0.29 -31.06 18.51
C GLU A 4 1.03 -31.12 17.18
N TYR A 5 0.55 -31.91 16.21
CA TYR A 5 1.12 -31.96 14.86
C TYR A 5 0.92 -30.66 14.08
N VAL A 6 -0.17 -29.93 14.32
CA VAL A 6 -0.40 -28.61 13.69
C VAL A 6 0.53 -27.55 14.28
N LEU A 7 0.83 -27.63 15.57
CA LEU A 7 1.77 -26.71 16.22
C LEU A 7 3.23 -27.01 15.88
N LEU A 8 3.53 -28.25 15.46
CA LEU A 8 4.82 -28.65 14.86
C LEU A 8 5.00 -27.96 13.50
N GLY A 9 5.43 -26.69 13.52
CA GLY A 9 5.67 -25.86 12.34
C GLY A 9 4.86 -24.56 12.31
N ALA A 10 3.96 -24.35 13.27
CA ALA A 10 3.23 -23.10 13.39
C ALA A 10 4.12 -21.99 14.01
N SER A 11 4.01 -20.77 13.49
CA SER A 11 4.64 -19.60 14.08
C SER A 11 3.84 -19.13 15.30
N GLU A 12 4.49 -19.04 16.46
CA GLU A 12 3.88 -18.52 17.69
C GLU A 12 4.00 -17.00 17.78
N PHE A 13 2.86 -16.31 17.86
CA PHE A 13 2.78 -14.85 17.98
C PHE A 13 2.43 -14.39 19.39
N ILE A 14 1.56 -15.14 20.09
CA ILE A 14 1.30 -14.93 21.52
C ILE A 14 1.38 -16.29 22.18
N LYS A 15 2.26 -16.41 23.18
CA LYS A 15 2.52 -17.65 23.89
C LYS A 15 1.23 -18.33 24.31
N ASP A 16 1.07 -19.60 23.94
CA ASP A 16 -0.09 -20.43 24.26
C ASP A 16 -1.46 -19.89 23.79
N ARG A 17 -1.48 -18.87 22.91
CA ARG A 17 -2.71 -18.13 22.59
C ARG A 17 -2.94 -17.86 21.12
N LEU A 18 -1.92 -17.44 20.36
CA LEU A 18 -2.04 -17.06 18.95
C LEU A 18 -0.94 -17.70 18.11
N TYR A 19 -1.36 -18.45 17.10
CA TYR A 19 -0.47 -19.14 16.17
C TYR A 19 -0.84 -18.87 14.71
N PHE A 20 0.15 -18.96 13.84
CA PHE A 20 -0.01 -18.98 12.38
C PHE A 20 0.46 -20.31 11.81
N ALA A 21 -0.33 -20.96 10.95
CA ALA A 21 0.02 -22.26 10.39
C ALA A 21 -0.29 -22.37 8.89
N THR A 22 0.53 -23.14 8.16
CA THR A 22 0.23 -23.56 6.78
C THR A 22 -0.33 -24.99 6.82
N LEU A 23 -1.56 -25.20 6.33
CA LEU A 23 -2.27 -26.48 6.41
C LEU A 23 -2.76 -26.96 5.03
N ARG A 24 -2.75 -28.28 4.80
CA ARG A 24 -3.23 -28.88 3.53
C ARG A 24 -4.74 -28.97 3.45
N THR A 25 -5.40 -29.13 4.59
CA THR A 25 -6.84 -29.35 4.69
C THR A 25 -7.44 -28.46 5.76
N LYS A 26 -8.72 -28.13 5.62
CA LYS A 26 -9.46 -27.37 6.62
C LYS A 26 -9.49 -28.15 7.94
N PRO A 27 -8.87 -27.64 9.02
CA PRO A 27 -8.87 -28.33 10.30
C PRO A 27 -10.27 -28.27 10.93
N LYS A 28 -10.61 -29.29 11.71
CA LYS A 28 -11.80 -29.26 12.57
C LYS A 28 -11.45 -28.52 13.87
N THR A 29 -12.31 -27.61 14.29
CA THR A 29 -12.21 -26.98 15.61
C THR A 29 -12.21 -28.03 16.71
N THR A 30 -11.32 -27.89 17.70
CA THR A 30 -11.21 -28.81 18.83
C THR A 30 -11.68 -28.16 20.13
N ALA A 31 -11.64 -28.90 21.23
CA ALA A 31 -11.88 -28.34 22.56
C ALA A 31 -10.87 -27.23 22.92
N ASN A 32 -9.62 -27.36 22.45
CA ASN A 32 -8.50 -26.51 22.85
C ASN A 32 -8.07 -25.51 21.77
N SER A 33 -8.54 -25.66 20.53
CA SER A 33 -8.07 -24.85 19.40
C SER A 33 -9.24 -24.33 18.56
N HIS A 34 -9.20 -23.04 18.25
CA HIS A 34 -10.09 -22.36 17.32
C HIS A 34 -9.32 -22.00 16.05
N TYR A 35 -9.70 -22.61 14.93
CA TYR A 35 -9.08 -22.36 13.64
C TYR A 35 -9.88 -21.33 12.85
N PHE A 36 -9.18 -20.47 12.11
CA PHE A 36 -9.78 -19.61 11.11
C PHE A 36 -8.79 -19.32 9.99
N SER A 37 -9.32 -19.02 8.80
CA SER A 37 -8.55 -18.60 7.64
C SER A 37 -9.22 -17.41 7.00
N THR A 38 -8.45 -16.65 6.22
CA THR A 38 -8.93 -15.54 5.39
C THR A 38 -8.67 -15.77 3.90
N ASP A 39 -8.17 -16.96 3.54
CA ASP A 39 -7.75 -17.34 2.17
C ASP A 39 -8.84 -17.18 1.11
N ASP A 40 -10.12 -17.32 1.50
CA ASP A 40 -11.29 -17.24 0.62
C ASP A 40 -12.21 -16.06 0.98
N GLU A 41 -11.74 -15.16 1.86
CA GLU A 41 -12.48 -13.99 2.35
C GLU A 41 -11.81 -12.68 1.91
N PHE A 42 -10.49 -12.59 2.03
CA PHE A 42 -9.72 -11.44 1.59
C PHE A 42 -9.02 -11.82 0.28
N LEU A 43 -9.70 -11.56 -0.82
CA LEU A 43 -9.24 -11.86 -2.16
C LEU A 43 -8.56 -10.64 -2.76
N TYR A 44 -7.31 -10.79 -3.18
CA TYR A 44 -6.62 -9.76 -3.93
C TYR A 44 -7.15 -9.72 -5.37
N GLU A 45 -7.60 -8.55 -5.81
CA GLU A 45 -8.02 -8.31 -7.20
C GLU A 45 -6.80 -7.93 -8.03
N ASN A 46 -6.32 -8.88 -8.84
CA ASN A 46 -5.09 -8.71 -9.61
C ASN A 46 -5.32 -7.91 -10.90
N PHE A 47 -4.35 -7.05 -11.24
CA PHE A 47 -4.30 -6.37 -12.54
C PHE A 47 -3.72 -7.29 -13.62
N TYR A 48 -2.67 -8.04 -13.26
CA TYR A 48 -2.06 -9.05 -14.12
C TYR A 48 -1.61 -10.25 -13.28
N ALA A 49 -0.31 -10.40 -13.02
CA ALA A 49 0.25 -11.51 -12.24
C ALA A 49 0.56 -11.13 -10.78
N ASP A 50 0.38 -9.85 -10.42
CA ASP A 50 0.40 -9.38 -9.04
C ASP A 50 -0.65 -10.10 -8.20
N PHE A 51 -0.31 -10.39 -6.95
CA PHE A 51 -1.17 -11.17 -6.06
C PHE A 51 -1.28 -10.58 -4.66
N GLY A 52 -0.65 -9.44 -4.40
CA GLY A 52 -0.55 -8.81 -3.09
C GLY A 52 0.50 -7.69 -3.05
N PRO A 53 0.76 -7.12 -1.87
CA PRO A 53 0.09 -7.42 -0.60
C PRO A 53 -1.39 -7.01 -0.61
N LEU A 54 -2.20 -7.59 0.29
CA LEU A 54 -3.57 -7.16 0.51
C LEU A 54 -3.64 -5.69 0.96
N ASN A 55 -4.73 -5.03 0.61
CA ASN A 55 -4.92 -3.60 0.81
C ASN A 55 -5.21 -3.21 2.28
N LEU A 56 -5.25 -1.91 2.54
CA LEU A 56 -5.40 -1.34 3.88
C LEU A 56 -6.76 -1.70 4.52
N GLY A 57 -7.84 -1.72 3.75
CA GLY A 57 -9.17 -2.14 4.21
C GLY A 57 -9.19 -3.59 4.68
N MET A 58 -8.58 -4.50 3.92
CA MET A 58 -8.46 -5.91 4.29
C MET A 58 -7.57 -6.11 5.52
N LEU A 59 -6.46 -5.37 5.64
CA LEU A 59 -5.63 -5.37 6.85
C LEU A 59 -6.41 -4.89 8.07
N TYR A 60 -7.20 -3.82 7.93
CA TYR A 60 -8.07 -3.31 8.99
C TYR A 60 -9.08 -4.37 9.44
N ARG A 61 -9.83 -4.95 8.49
CA ARG A 61 -10.84 -5.99 8.77
C ARG A 61 -10.21 -7.24 9.40
N TYR A 62 -9.02 -7.64 8.96
CA TYR A 62 -8.25 -8.72 9.58
C TYR A 62 -7.96 -8.44 11.06
N CYS A 63 -7.43 -7.25 11.37
CA CYS A 63 -7.10 -6.86 12.73
C CYS A 63 -8.34 -6.85 13.63
N CYS A 64 -9.45 -6.29 13.16
CA CYS A 64 -10.74 -6.29 13.86
C CYS A 64 -11.23 -7.73 14.12
N LYS A 65 -11.15 -8.59 13.11
CA LYS A 65 -11.54 -10.00 13.20
C LYS A 65 -10.70 -10.76 14.22
N LEU A 66 -9.38 -10.60 14.19
CA LEU A 66 -8.48 -11.26 15.12
C LEU A 66 -8.66 -10.77 16.56
N ASN A 67 -8.80 -9.45 16.75
CA ASN A 67 -9.11 -8.86 18.06
C ASN A 67 -10.42 -9.41 18.64
N LYS A 68 -11.48 -9.51 17.82
CA LYS A 68 -12.77 -10.10 18.24
C LYS A 68 -12.60 -11.56 18.67
N LYS A 69 -11.81 -12.34 17.94
CA LYS A 69 -11.54 -13.76 18.29
C LYS A 69 -10.74 -13.90 19.57
N LEU A 70 -9.73 -13.05 19.78
CA LEU A 70 -8.90 -13.09 20.98
C LEU A 70 -9.67 -12.67 22.25
N LYS A 71 -10.57 -11.69 22.12
CA LYS A 71 -11.43 -11.18 23.21
C LYS A 71 -12.69 -12.04 23.46
N SER A 72 -13.08 -12.92 22.54
CA SER A 72 -14.29 -13.72 22.67
C SER A 72 -14.24 -14.67 23.87
N PHE A 73 -15.27 -14.64 24.72
CA PHE A 73 -15.39 -15.53 25.87
C PHE A 73 -15.40 -17.01 25.46
N THR A 74 -16.02 -17.34 24.32
CA THR A 74 -16.07 -18.70 23.74
C THR A 74 -14.71 -19.25 23.33
N HIS A 75 -13.69 -18.38 23.21
CA HIS A 75 -12.33 -18.73 22.80
C HIS A 75 -11.30 -18.40 23.88
N SER A 76 -11.71 -17.95 25.06
CA SER A 76 -10.83 -17.48 26.14
C SER A 76 -9.79 -18.51 26.58
N ARG A 77 -10.16 -19.79 26.61
CA ARG A 77 -9.30 -20.93 26.95
C ARG A 77 -8.75 -21.70 25.74
N LYS A 78 -9.04 -21.24 24.52
CA LYS A 78 -8.61 -21.91 23.29
C LYS A 78 -7.42 -21.18 22.68
N ARG A 79 -6.51 -21.92 22.05
CA ARG A 79 -5.53 -21.37 21.10
C ARG A 79 -6.28 -20.86 19.87
N VAL A 80 -6.01 -19.64 19.44
CA VAL A 80 -6.53 -19.09 18.19
C VAL A 80 -5.46 -19.30 17.11
N ILE A 81 -5.81 -20.06 16.07
CA ILE A 81 -4.88 -20.45 15.02
C ILE A 81 -5.38 -19.86 13.71
N HIS A 82 -4.65 -18.85 13.23
CA HIS A 82 -4.81 -18.36 11.86
C HIS A 82 -4.11 -19.36 10.94
N TYR A 83 -4.83 -19.99 10.02
CA TYR A 83 -4.23 -20.90 9.07
C TYR A 83 -4.44 -20.44 7.63
N THR A 84 -3.50 -20.82 6.77
CA THR A 84 -3.54 -20.62 5.31
C THR A 84 -3.24 -21.92 4.59
N SER A 85 -3.64 -22.02 3.33
CA SER A 85 -3.36 -23.16 2.45
C SER A 85 -1.89 -23.21 2.00
N TYR A 86 -1.53 -24.22 1.21
CA TYR A 86 -0.18 -24.31 0.60
C TYR A 86 -0.01 -23.46 -0.67
N ASP A 87 -1.05 -22.74 -1.12
CA ASP A 87 -0.89 -21.77 -2.22
C ASP A 87 0.06 -20.65 -1.76
N GLN A 88 1.19 -20.50 -2.45
CA GLN A 88 2.27 -19.59 -2.05
C GLN A 88 1.84 -18.12 -2.00
N ARG A 89 0.89 -17.72 -2.85
CA ARG A 89 0.36 -16.35 -2.88
C ARG A 89 -0.53 -16.09 -1.67
N LYS A 90 -1.42 -17.04 -1.35
CA LYS A 90 -2.26 -16.99 -0.14
C LYS A 90 -1.40 -16.98 1.12
N ARG A 91 -0.36 -17.82 1.18
CA ARG A 91 0.61 -17.85 2.29
C ARG A 91 1.28 -16.50 2.53
N ALA A 92 1.79 -15.88 1.48
CA ALA A 92 2.48 -14.59 1.59
C ALA A 92 1.55 -13.47 2.09
N ASN A 93 0.32 -13.39 1.55
CA ASN A 93 -0.68 -12.43 2.02
C ASN A 93 -1.09 -12.65 3.48
N ALA A 94 -1.40 -13.89 3.85
CA ALA A 94 -1.78 -14.25 5.22
C ALA A 94 -0.63 -13.97 6.22
N ALA A 95 0.62 -14.14 5.80
CA ALA A 95 1.80 -13.83 6.59
C ALA A 95 1.98 -12.31 6.80
N VAL A 96 1.74 -11.47 5.78
CA VAL A 96 1.71 -10.00 5.95
C VAL A 96 0.62 -9.60 6.94
N LEU A 97 -0.59 -10.16 6.85
CA LEU A 97 -1.69 -9.82 7.76
C LEU A 97 -1.34 -10.08 9.24
N ILE A 98 -0.87 -11.29 9.57
CA ILE A 98 -0.53 -11.62 10.96
C ILE A 98 0.77 -10.94 11.43
N GLY A 99 1.74 -10.76 10.54
CA GLY A 99 2.95 -9.99 10.80
C GLY A 99 2.63 -8.52 11.10
N ALA A 100 1.75 -7.91 10.32
CA ALA A 100 1.29 -6.54 10.51
C ALA A 100 0.54 -6.41 11.84
N TYR A 101 -0.37 -7.35 12.15
CA TYR A 101 -1.03 -7.38 13.46
C TYR A 101 -0.03 -7.41 14.62
N SER A 102 1.04 -8.20 14.49
CA SER A 102 2.12 -8.25 15.48
C SER A 102 2.82 -6.90 15.65
N VAL A 103 3.09 -6.20 14.55
CA VAL A 103 3.67 -4.86 14.56
C VAL A 103 2.73 -3.83 15.21
N ILE A 104 1.45 -3.86 14.86
CA ILE A 104 0.44 -2.86 15.26
C ILE A 104 -0.01 -3.06 16.71
N TYR A 105 -0.45 -4.27 17.06
CA TYR A 105 -1.12 -4.57 18.33
C TYR A 105 -0.20 -5.20 19.36
N LEU A 106 0.77 -6.03 18.94
CA LEU A 106 1.76 -6.63 19.86
C LEU A 106 3.02 -5.76 20.01
N LYS A 107 3.09 -4.65 19.27
CA LYS A 107 4.17 -3.66 19.29
C LYS A 107 5.56 -4.21 18.95
N ARG A 108 5.66 -5.42 18.38
CA ARG A 108 6.92 -6.05 17.94
C ARG A 108 7.57 -5.34 16.77
N SER A 109 8.89 -5.33 16.68
CA SER A 109 9.57 -4.80 15.50
C SER A 109 9.19 -5.60 14.23
N PRO A 110 9.26 -5.00 13.02
CA PRO A 110 9.10 -5.74 11.76
C PRO A 110 9.97 -7.00 11.69
N GLU A 111 11.22 -6.91 12.14
CA GLU A 111 12.19 -8.00 12.14
C GLU A 111 11.81 -9.11 13.11
N GLU A 112 11.29 -8.77 14.30
CA GLU A 112 10.78 -9.74 15.27
C GLU A 112 9.55 -10.47 14.75
N ALA A 113 8.60 -9.75 14.16
CA ALA A 113 7.41 -10.34 13.55
C ALA A 113 7.79 -11.25 12.36
N TYR A 114 8.71 -10.81 11.50
CA TYR A 114 9.21 -11.60 10.39
C TYR A 114 9.98 -12.84 10.86
N ARG A 115 10.82 -12.72 11.90
CA ARG A 115 11.55 -13.86 12.49
C ARG A 115 10.59 -14.95 12.98
N SER A 116 9.44 -14.59 13.56
CA SER A 116 8.41 -15.57 13.93
C SER A 116 7.87 -16.32 12.70
N LEU A 117 7.63 -15.62 11.59
CA LEU A 117 7.10 -16.20 10.34
C LEU A 117 8.07 -17.19 9.70
N ILE A 118 9.37 -16.89 9.73
CA ILE A 118 10.40 -17.75 9.14
C ILE A 118 11.00 -18.77 10.13
N SER A 119 10.53 -18.80 11.38
CA SER A 119 10.99 -19.78 12.35
C SER A 119 10.49 -21.19 12.01
N GLY A 120 11.32 -22.21 12.30
CA GLY A 120 11.02 -23.62 12.03
C GLY A 120 11.27 -24.04 10.57
N ASN A 121 10.62 -25.13 10.15
CA ASN A 121 10.75 -25.69 8.79
C ASN A 121 9.78 -25.02 7.78
N ASN A 122 9.49 -23.73 7.94
CA ASN A 122 8.58 -23.02 7.04
C ASN A 122 9.26 -22.76 5.70
N THR A 123 8.62 -23.20 4.60
CA THR A 123 9.06 -22.85 3.25
C THR A 123 9.05 -21.35 3.08
N ALA A 124 10.08 -20.80 2.42
CA ALA A 124 10.18 -19.38 2.10
C ALA A 124 8.88 -18.86 1.46
N TYR A 125 8.54 -17.61 1.75
CA TYR A 125 7.38 -16.96 1.18
C TYR A 125 7.70 -16.41 -0.20
N LEU A 126 6.75 -16.52 -1.12
CA LEU A 126 6.86 -15.91 -2.44
C LEU A 126 6.87 -14.38 -2.29
N PRO A 127 7.89 -13.68 -2.80
CA PRO A 127 7.89 -12.21 -2.81
C PRO A 127 6.77 -11.65 -3.69
N PHE A 128 6.28 -10.47 -3.33
CA PHE A 128 5.29 -9.75 -4.11
C PHE A 128 5.94 -9.13 -5.35
N ARG A 129 5.25 -9.28 -6.48
CA ARG A 129 5.61 -8.69 -7.76
C ARG A 129 4.73 -7.49 -8.08
N ASP A 130 5.12 -6.73 -9.08
CA ASP A 130 4.34 -5.61 -9.59
C ASP A 130 3.27 -6.04 -10.62
N ALA A 131 2.47 -5.08 -11.05
CA ALA A 131 1.37 -5.25 -12.00
C ALA A 131 1.79 -5.16 -13.49
N ALA A 132 3.09 -5.17 -13.82
CA ALA A 132 3.55 -5.14 -15.21
C ALA A 132 3.23 -6.44 -15.96
N LEU A 133 3.11 -6.30 -17.29
CA LEU A 133 3.09 -7.42 -18.22
C LEU A 133 4.52 -7.98 -18.38
N GLY A 134 4.68 -9.29 -18.24
CA GLY A 134 5.95 -9.98 -18.47
C GLY A 134 6.68 -10.38 -17.18
N ASP A 135 8.00 -10.42 -17.23
CA ASP A 135 8.85 -10.83 -16.12
C ASP A 135 8.96 -9.75 -15.04
N CYS A 136 9.04 -10.18 -13.78
CA CYS A 136 9.22 -9.25 -12.67
C CYS A 136 10.71 -9.05 -12.38
N THR A 137 11.17 -7.80 -12.35
CA THR A 137 12.57 -7.43 -12.08
C THR A 137 12.82 -7.00 -10.64
N TYR A 138 11.77 -6.82 -9.83
CA TYR A 138 11.85 -6.31 -8.47
C TYR A 138 10.97 -7.14 -7.53
N ASN A 139 11.56 -7.68 -6.47
CA ASN A 139 10.86 -8.55 -5.52
C ASN A 139 10.65 -7.82 -4.19
N LEU A 140 9.39 -7.58 -3.85
CA LEU A 140 9.02 -6.95 -2.57
C LEU A 140 8.73 -8.03 -1.52
N THR A 141 9.45 -8.04 -0.40
CA THR A 141 9.33 -9.08 0.61
C THR A 141 8.26 -8.78 1.66
N ILE A 142 7.92 -9.78 2.49
CA ILE A 142 7.07 -9.56 3.67
C ILE A 142 7.71 -8.55 4.62
N LEU A 143 9.03 -8.60 4.81
CA LEU A 143 9.72 -7.68 5.73
C LEU A 143 9.57 -6.23 5.26
N ASP A 144 9.69 -5.97 3.96
CA ASP A 144 9.49 -4.62 3.37
C ASP A 144 8.06 -4.12 3.63
N CYS A 145 7.06 -4.99 3.49
CA CYS A 145 5.68 -4.66 3.87
C CYS A 145 5.53 -4.30 5.35
N LEU A 146 6.16 -5.07 6.24
CA LEU A 146 6.11 -4.78 7.69
C LEU A 146 6.86 -3.49 8.05
N GLN A 147 7.96 -3.18 7.35
CA GLN A 147 8.71 -1.93 7.53
C GLN A 147 7.92 -0.72 7.02
N GLY A 148 7.29 -0.81 5.83
CA GLY A 148 6.39 0.20 5.29
C GLY A 148 5.23 0.52 6.25
N ILE A 149 4.55 -0.51 6.77
CA ILE A 149 3.49 -0.35 7.79
C ILE A 149 4.04 0.31 9.06
N ARG A 150 5.18 -0.15 9.57
CA ARG A 150 5.80 0.43 10.77
C ARG A 150 6.10 1.92 10.59
N LYS A 151 6.67 2.33 9.46
CA LYS A 151 6.95 3.74 9.15
C LYS A 151 5.69 4.56 9.01
N ALA A 152 4.66 4.04 8.34
CA ALA A 152 3.37 4.72 8.22
C ALA A 152 2.74 5.00 9.60
N LEU A 153 2.80 4.03 10.52
CA LEU A 153 2.34 4.23 11.91
C LEU A 153 3.18 5.28 12.65
N GLN A 154 4.50 5.28 12.48
CA GLN A 154 5.40 6.26 13.11
C GLN A 154 5.15 7.69 12.59
N CYS A 155 4.78 7.82 11.31
CA CYS A 155 4.46 9.10 10.69
C CYS A 155 3.00 9.53 10.90
N GLY A 156 2.18 8.72 11.57
CA GLY A 156 0.76 9.01 11.82
C GLY A 156 -0.13 8.89 10.58
N PHE A 157 0.31 8.19 9.53
CA PHE A 157 -0.48 8.01 8.29
C PHE A 157 -1.66 7.06 8.46
N PHE A 158 -1.69 6.29 9.54
CA PHE A 158 -2.74 5.33 9.77
C PHE A 158 -3.04 5.20 11.26
N ASN A 159 -4.31 5.34 11.59
CA ASN A 159 -4.82 5.16 12.93
C ASN A 159 -6.00 4.19 12.90
N PHE A 160 -5.83 3.03 13.54
CA PHE A 160 -6.86 1.99 13.61
C PHE A 160 -8.11 2.38 14.39
N GLU A 161 -8.06 3.43 15.20
CA GLU A 161 -9.22 3.88 15.99
C GLU A 161 -10.13 4.82 15.17
N THR A 162 -9.56 5.50 14.17
CA THR A 162 -10.27 6.54 13.40
C THR A 162 -10.33 6.23 11.91
N PHE A 163 -9.81 5.09 11.46
CA PHE A 163 -9.85 4.72 10.05
C PHE A 163 -11.27 4.33 9.62
N ASP A 164 -11.81 5.08 8.67
CA ASP A 164 -13.08 4.76 8.03
C ASP A 164 -12.85 3.76 6.89
N VAL A 165 -13.06 2.48 7.19
CA VAL A 165 -12.95 1.41 6.20
C VAL A 165 -14.06 1.46 5.16
N GLU A 166 -15.24 1.99 5.51
CA GLU A 166 -16.37 2.05 4.58
C GLU A 166 -16.13 3.16 3.56
N GLU A 167 -15.59 4.31 3.97
CA GLU A 167 -15.12 5.37 3.06
C GLU A 167 -14.01 4.83 2.13
N TYR A 168 -13.00 4.16 2.70
CA TYR A 168 -11.91 3.57 1.92
C TYR A 168 -12.43 2.60 0.84
N GLU A 169 -13.31 1.67 1.22
CA GLU A 169 -13.86 0.66 0.30
C GLU A 169 -14.89 1.23 -0.67
N HIS A 170 -15.53 2.36 -0.34
CA HIS A 170 -16.39 3.08 -1.25
C HIS A 170 -15.55 3.71 -2.37
N TYR A 171 -14.55 4.52 -2.02
CA TYR A 171 -13.80 5.32 -2.99
C TYR A 171 -12.69 4.56 -3.73
N GLU A 172 -12.26 3.39 -3.27
CA GLU A 172 -11.34 2.54 -4.05
C GLU A 172 -11.99 1.99 -5.33
N ARG A 173 -13.32 1.97 -5.41
CA ARG A 173 -14.04 1.43 -6.57
C ARG A 173 -14.06 2.40 -7.74
N VAL A 174 -13.96 1.85 -8.94
CA VAL A 174 -14.03 2.59 -10.21
C VAL A 174 -15.31 3.41 -10.30
N GLU A 175 -16.44 2.85 -9.88
CA GLU A 175 -17.72 3.54 -9.95
C GLU A 175 -17.80 4.80 -9.08
N ASN A 176 -16.95 4.93 -8.06
CA ASN A 176 -16.95 6.02 -7.09
C ASN A 176 -15.73 6.94 -7.22
N GLY A 177 -14.88 6.74 -8.23
CA GLY A 177 -13.78 7.62 -8.58
C GLY A 177 -12.40 6.97 -8.59
N ASP A 178 -12.26 5.75 -8.06
CA ASP A 178 -11.01 4.99 -7.98
C ASP A 178 -9.86 5.84 -7.39
N MET A 179 -9.96 6.12 -6.09
CA MET A 179 -9.04 6.96 -5.34
C MET A 179 -8.72 6.40 -3.94
N ASN A 180 -7.49 6.62 -3.49
CA ASN A 180 -7.03 6.23 -2.16
C ASN A 180 -6.06 7.27 -1.59
N TRP A 181 -6.18 7.53 -0.30
CA TRP A 181 -5.19 8.31 0.45
C TRP A 181 -3.90 7.50 0.61
N ILE A 182 -2.78 8.10 0.20
CA ILE A 182 -1.45 7.56 0.50
C ILE A 182 -0.89 8.22 1.76
N ILE A 183 -1.15 9.52 1.92
CA ILE A 183 -0.83 10.31 3.12
C ILE A 183 -2.10 11.08 3.47
N PRO A 184 -2.87 10.68 4.51
CA PRO A 184 -4.14 11.33 4.85
C PRO A 184 -4.00 12.83 5.00
N GLY A 185 -4.88 13.58 4.35
CA GLY A 185 -4.88 15.04 4.37
C GLY A 185 -3.74 15.72 3.60
N LYS A 186 -2.83 14.96 2.96
CA LYS A 186 -1.74 15.54 2.17
C LYS A 186 -1.64 15.06 0.73
N ILE A 187 -1.68 13.75 0.47
CA ILE A 187 -1.53 13.20 -0.88
C ILE A 187 -2.59 12.13 -1.14
N LEU A 188 -3.44 12.40 -2.13
CA LEU A 188 -4.47 11.51 -2.65
C LEU A 188 -4.04 11.01 -4.04
N ALA A 189 -4.07 9.69 -4.26
CA ALA A 189 -3.84 9.09 -5.57
C ALA A 189 -5.18 8.70 -6.19
N PHE A 190 -5.41 9.01 -7.46
CA PHE A 190 -6.67 8.66 -8.13
C PHE A 190 -6.52 8.37 -9.63
N SER A 191 -7.54 7.71 -10.20
CA SER A 191 -7.69 7.49 -11.64
C SER A 191 -7.84 8.78 -12.42
N GLY A 192 -7.39 8.81 -13.68
CA GLY A 192 -7.45 10.02 -14.50
C GLY A 192 -8.89 10.33 -14.95
N PRO A 193 -9.40 11.56 -14.71
CA PRO A 193 -10.73 11.95 -15.19
C PRO A 193 -10.88 11.88 -16.71
N HIS A 194 -12.09 11.62 -17.16
CA HIS A 194 -12.49 11.63 -18.55
C HIS A 194 -13.03 13.01 -18.97
N PRO A 195 -13.06 13.34 -20.27
CA PRO A 195 -13.57 14.63 -20.71
C PRO A 195 -15.07 14.84 -20.45
N ARG A 196 -15.86 13.78 -20.25
CA ARG A 196 -17.29 13.86 -19.89
C ARG A 196 -17.67 12.68 -19.02
N SER A 197 -18.59 12.89 -18.09
CA SER A 197 -19.20 11.80 -17.34
C SER A 197 -20.14 11.02 -18.25
N LYS A 198 -19.94 9.71 -18.37
CA LYS A 198 -20.79 8.82 -19.17
C LYS A 198 -20.68 7.39 -18.65
N ILE A 199 -21.68 6.56 -18.92
CA ILE A 199 -21.55 5.11 -18.74
C ILE A 199 -20.95 4.52 -20.01
N GLU A 200 -19.86 3.77 -19.89
CA GLU A 200 -19.22 3.03 -20.96
C GLU A 200 -19.03 1.57 -20.52
N ASN A 201 -19.58 0.63 -21.29
CA ASN A 201 -19.56 -0.81 -20.97
C ASN A 201 -20.04 -1.16 -19.55
N GLY A 202 -21.04 -0.42 -19.04
CA GLY A 202 -21.59 -0.63 -17.70
C GLY A 202 -20.84 0.09 -16.57
N TYR A 203 -19.72 0.75 -16.87
CA TYR A 203 -18.94 1.48 -15.87
C TYR A 203 -19.07 3.00 -16.05
N PRO A 204 -19.25 3.77 -14.97
CA PRO A 204 -19.26 5.21 -15.07
C PRO A 204 -17.83 5.72 -15.26
N LEU A 205 -17.66 6.57 -16.25
CA LEU A 205 -16.49 7.41 -16.41
C LEU A 205 -16.78 8.75 -15.76
N HIS A 206 -15.79 9.28 -15.04
CA HIS A 206 -15.96 10.50 -14.24
C HIS A 206 -15.29 11.69 -14.91
N ALA A 207 -16.03 12.78 -15.12
CA ALA A 207 -15.46 14.08 -15.43
C ALA A 207 -14.82 14.72 -14.18
N PRO A 208 -13.96 15.74 -14.33
CA PRO A 208 -13.35 16.46 -13.20
C PRO A 208 -14.34 16.84 -12.08
N GLU A 209 -15.53 17.33 -12.42
CA GLU A 209 -16.53 17.83 -11.48
C GLU A 209 -17.08 16.74 -10.56
N ALA A 210 -17.05 15.47 -10.98
CA ALA A 210 -17.48 14.35 -10.15
C ALA A 210 -16.63 14.22 -8.88
N TYR A 211 -15.38 14.70 -8.90
CA TYR A 211 -14.46 14.65 -7.77
C TYR A 211 -14.60 15.85 -6.83
N PHE A 212 -15.24 16.94 -7.26
CA PHE A 212 -15.21 18.21 -6.53
C PHE A 212 -15.81 18.12 -5.11
N PRO A 213 -16.96 17.47 -4.88
CA PRO A 213 -17.52 17.38 -3.52
C PRO A 213 -16.53 16.76 -2.53
N TYR A 214 -15.95 15.62 -2.89
CA TYR A 214 -14.94 14.94 -2.07
C TYR A 214 -13.68 15.79 -1.91
N PHE A 215 -13.20 16.40 -3.00
CA PHE A 215 -11.98 17.22 -2.96
C PHE A 215 -12.15 18.43 -2.05
N GLN A 216 -13.31 19.09 -2.08
CA GLN A 216 -13.61 20.24 -1.22
C GLN A 216 -13.75 19.83 0.25
N GLU A 217 -14.50 18.76 0.52
CA GLU A 217 -14.68 18.23 1.88
C GLU A 217 -13.33 17.87 2.53
N HIS A 218 -12.44 17.24 1.77
CA HIS A 218 -11.13 16.80 2.25
C HIS A 218 -9.99 17.78 1.98
N ARG A 219 -10.30 19.06 1.68
CA ARG A 219 -9.33 20.16 1.51
C ARG A 219 -8.22 19.86 0.49
N VAL A 220 -8.56 19.16 -0.59
CA VAL A 220 -7.73 19.11 -1.79
C VAL A 220 -7.74 20.49 -2.42
N THR A 221 -6.55 21.03 -2.67
CA THR A 221 -6.36 22.39 -3.19
C THR A 221 -5.60 22.41 -4.50
N ALA A 222 -4.82 21.37 -4.80
CA ALA A 222 -4.10 21.24 -6.05
C ALA A 222 -4.30 19.85 -6.68
N VAL A 223 -4.34 19.82 -8.01
CA VAL A 223 -4.43 18.62 -8.84
C VAL A 223 -3.22 18.53 -9.76
N VAL A 224 -2.51 17.41 -9.71
CA VAL A 224 -1.35 17.13 -10.56
C VAL A 224 -1.70 16.05 -11.58
N ARG A 225 -1.59 16.41 -12.86
CA ARG A 225 -1.78 15.50 -13.99
C ARG A 225 -0.45 15.04 -14.57
N LEU A 226 -0.28 13.72 -14.68
CA LEU A 226 0.94 13.08 -15.18
C LEU A 226 0.80 12.46 -16.58
N ASN A 227 -0.42 12.37 -17.11
CA ASN A 227 -0.73 11.79 -18.41
C ASN A 227 -1.06 12.84 -19.48
N ARG A 228 -1.30 12.37 -20.71
CA ARG A 228 -1.74 13.23 -21.82
C ARG A 228 -3.02 13.96 -21.43
N LYS A 229 -3.22 15.16 -21.99
CA LYS A 229 -4.40 15.99 -21.75
C LYS A 229 -5.64 15.35 -22.36
N ILE A 230 -6.35 14.54 -21.57
CA ILE A 230 -7.63 13.91 -21.96
C ILE A 230 -8.85 14.74 -21.53
N TYR A 231 -8.65 15.75 -20.68
CA TYR A 231 -9.64 16.74 -20.28
C TYR A 231 -8.97 18.14 -20.23
N ASP A 232 -9.75 19.22 -20.22
CA ASP A 232 -9.21 20.57 -20.04
C ASP A 232 -8.92 20.85 -18.56
N GLY A 233 -7.66 21.21 -18.23
CA GLY A 233 -7.25 21.52 -16.85
C GLY A 233 -8.01 22.70 -16.26
N ARG A 234 -8.54 23.60 -17.12
CA ARG A 234 -9.36 24.74 -16.68
C ARG A 234 -10.60 24.32 -15.89
N ARG A 235 -11.11 23.11 -16.11
CA ARG A 235 -12.27 22.63 -15.36
C ARG A 235 -11.98 22.53 -13.86
N PHE A 236 -10.77 22.15 -13.48
CA PHE A 236 -10.35 22.17 -12.07
C PHE A 236 -10.11 23.61 -11.58
N THR A 237 -9.47 24.47 -12.38
CA THR A 237 -9.23 25.88 -11.97
C THR A 237 -10.52 26.68 -11.80
N ASP A 238 -11.50 26.47 -12.67
CA ASP A 238 -12.83 27.07 -12.58
C ASP A 238 -13.60 26.53 -11.35
N GLY A 239 -13.27 25.32 -10.90
CA GLY A 239 -13.75 24.71 -9.66
C GLY A 239 -12.98 25.13 -8.39
N GLY A 240 -11.99 26.03 -8.52
CA GLY A 240 -11.22 26.56 -7.38
C GLY A 240 -9.98 25.74 -7.00
N PHE A 241 -9.52 24.80 -7.84
CA PHE A 241 -8.31 24.01 -7.59
C PHE A 241 -7.14 24.48 -8.44
N GLU A 242 -5.93 24.51 -7.88
CA GLU A 242 -4.72 24.64 -8.68
C GLU A 242 -4.55 23.41 -9.59
N HIS A 243 -4.07 23.61 -10.82
CA HIS A 243 -3.87 22.50 -11.76
C HIS A 243 -2.46 22.54 -12.36
N HIS A 244 -1.74 21.42 -12.25
CA HIS A 244 -0.37 21.29 -12.74
C HIS A 244 -0.23 20.13 -13.72
N ASP A 245 0.28 20.44 -14.92
CA ASP A 245 0.67 19.44 -15.90
C ASP A 245 2.16 19.07 -15.73
N LEU A 246 2.43 17.85 -15.26
CA LEU A 246 3.78 17.27 -15.11
C LEU A 246 3.90 15.98 -15.93
N PHE A 247 3.68 16.11 -17.24
CA PHE A 247 3.60 14.97 -18.17
C PHE A 247 4.92 14.21 -18.31
N PHE A 248 4.82 12.88 -18.24
CA PHE A 248 5.82 11.96 -18.77
C PHE A 248 5.18 10.69 -19.35
N VAL A 249 5.92 9.98 -20.18
CA VAL A 249 5.44 8.86 -21.00
C VAL A 249 4.98 7.70 -20.10
N ASP A 250 3.94 6.99 -20.55
CA ASP A 250 3.40 5.86 -19.79
C ASP A 250 4.41 4.70 -19.74
N GLY A 251 4.54 4.06 -18.57
CA GLY A 251 5.54 3.01 -18.35
C GLY A 251 7.00 3.49 -18.23
N THR A 252 7.28 4.79 -18.35
CA THR A 252 8.64 5.33 -18.15
C THR A 252 8.81 5.92 -16.75
N THR A 253 10.02 6.38 -16.46
CA THR A 253 10.40 7.06 -15.21
C THR A 253 10.35 8.59 -15.39
N PRO A 254 10.11 9.36 -14.32
CA PRO A 254 10.14 10.82 -14.39
C PRO A 254 11.59 11.33 -14.51
N SER A 255 11.77 12.50 -15.11
CA SER A 255 13.07 13.20 -15.08
C SER A 255 13.28 13.94 -13.77
N ASP A 256 14.53 14.25 -13.42
CA ASP A 256 14.88 15.04 -12.22
C ASP A 256 14.14 16.39 -12.16
N LEU A 257 13.84 16.99 -13.32
CA LEU A 257 13.05 18.22 -13.40
C LEU A 257 11.60 17.98 -12.98
N ILE A 258 10.97 16.91 -13.49
CA ILE A 258 9.59 16.55 -13.13
C ILE A 258 9.51 16.20 -11.65
N THR A 259 10.46 15.40 -11.14
CA THR A 259 10.50 15.02 -9.73
C THR A 259 10.64 16.25 -8.83
N ARG A 260 11.57 17.18 -9.13
CA ARG A 260 11.72 18.42 -8.35
C ARG A 260 10.49 19.31 -8.40
N ARG A 261 9.85 19.45 -9.57
CA ARG A 261 8.62 20.23 -9.70
C ARG A 261 7.47 19.61 -8.91
N PHE A 262 7.32 18.29 -8.94
CA PHE A 262 6.31 17.60 -8.14
C PHE A 262 6.51 17.83 -6.65
N LEU A 263 7.75 17.64 -6.15
CA LEU A 263 8.08 17.88 -4.76
C LEU A 263 7.76 19.33 -4.36
N HIS A 264 8.16 20.30 -5.20
CA HIS A 264 7.87 21.72 -4.95
C HIS A 264 6.37 22.02 -4.88
N VAL A 265 5.55 21.45 -5.77
CA VAL A 265 4.08 21.59 -5.69
C VAL A 265 3.59 21.04 -4.34
N CYS A 266 3.95 19.81 -3.99
CA CYS A 266 3.53 19.22 -2.71
C CYS A 266 4.00 20.02 -1.48
N GLU A 267 5.18 20.64 -1.53
CA GLU A 267 5.73 21.47 -0.46
C GLU A 267 5.06 22.84 -0.33
N SER A 268 4.64 23.44 -1.45
CA SER A 268 4.06 24.78 -1.50
C SER A 268 2.54 24.79 -1.33
N THR A 269 1.86 23.69 -1.63
CA THR A 269 0.41 23.57 -1.44
C THR A 269 0.07 23.44 0.06
N GLU A 270 -0.74 24.37 0.59
CA GLU A 270 -1.20 24.34 1.99
C GLU A 270 -2.13 23.15 2.29
N GLY A 271 -3.04 22.82 1.35
CA GLY A 271 -3.95 21.69 1.47
C GLY A 271 -3.39 20.38 0.91
N ALA A 272 -4.31 19.46 0.62
CA ALA A 272 -3.98 18.19 -0.02
C ALA A 272 -3.75 18.35 -1.52
N VAL A 273 -2.89 17.49 -2.06
CA VAL A 273 -2.61 17.38 -3.49
C VAL A 273 -3.19 16.07 -4.01
N ALA A 274 -4.09 16.15 -4.99
CA ALA A 274 -4.60 14.99 -5.71
C ALA A 274 -3.76 14.73 -6.96
N VAL A 275 -3.22 13.52 -7.10
CA VAL A 275 -2.27 13.16 -8.15
C VAL A 275 -2.84 12.03 -9.00
N HIS A 276 -2.88 12.22 -10.31
CA HIS A 276 -3.34 11.18 -11.22
C HIS A 276 -2.46 11.02 -12.46
N CYS A 277 -2.52 9.83 -13.04
CA CYS A 277 -2.04 9.55 -14.38
C CYS A 277 -3.20 9.02 -15.24
N LYS A 278 -3.07 7.86 -15.88
CA LYS A 278 -4.20 7.17 -16.50
C LYS A 278 -4.98 6.37 -15.45
N ALA A 279 -4.33 5.39 -14.82
CA ALA A 279 -4.92 4.53 -13.79
C ALA A 279 -4.61 5.00 -12.35
N GLY A 280 -3.79 6.04 -12.17
CA GLY A 280 -3.39 6.46 -10.84
C GLY A 280 -2.43 5.50 -10.12
N LEU A 281 -1.72 4.63 -10.86
CA LEU A 281 -0.88 3.55 -10.29
C LEU A 281 0.62 3.79 -10.50
N GLY A 282 1.14 3.55 -11.70
CA GLY A 282 2.60 3.58 -11.96
C GLY A 282 3.23 4.96 -11.75
N ARG A 283 2.97 5.89 -12.69
CA ARG A 283 3.53 7.26 -12.66
C ARG A 283 3.18 8.02 -11.38
N THR A 284 1.92 7.88 -10.95
CA THR A 284 1.39 8.49 -9.72
C THR A 284 2.15 7.98 -8.50
N GLY A 285 2.18 6.65 -8.30
CA GLY A 285 2.89 6.04 -7.18
C GLY A 285 4.38 6.36 -7.18
N THR A 286 5.02 6.47 -8.35
CA THR A 286 6.45 6.79 -8.45
C THR A 286 6.78 8.15 -7.85
N LEU A 287 6.03 9.19 -8.23
CA LEU A 287 6.26 10.54 -7.71
C LEU A 287 5.87 10.66 -6.24
N ILE A 288 4.79 10.00 -5.81
CA ILE A 288 4.42 9.94 -4.39
C ILE A 288 5.50 9.21 -3.57
N GLY A 289 6.09 8.15 -4.13
CA GLY A 289 7.23 7.44 -3.54
C GLY A 289 8.42 8.35 -3.30
N CYS A 290 8.75 9.21 -4.27
CA CYS A 290 9.80 10.23 -4.11
C CYS A 290 9.52 11.16 -2.92
N TYR A 291 8.25 11.59 -2.75
CA TYR A 291 7.85 12.44 -1.61
C TYR A 291 7.97 11.70 -0.27
N LEU A 292 7.53 10.44 -0.19
CA LEU A 292 7.69 9.61 1.01
C LEU A 292 9.16 9.41 1.40
N MET A 293 10.02 9.15 0.41
CA MET A 293 11.46 8.97 0.64
C MET A 293 12.14 10.25 1.12
N LYS A 294 11.78 11.42 0.55
CA LYS A 294 12.35 12.72 0.92
C LYS A 294 11.90 13.21 2.29
N HIS A 295 10.59 13.21 2.54
CA HIS A 295 10.05 13.88 3.73
C HIS A 295 9.92 12.94 4.94
N TYR A 296 9.78 11.63 4.70
CA TYR A 296 9.52 10.65 5.76
C TYR A 296 10.57 9.54 5.81
N ARG A 297 11.63 9.64 5.01
CA ARG A 297 12.80 8.73 5.03
C ARG A 297 12.42 7.26 4.83
N PHE A 298 11.36 7.00 4.08
CA PHE A 298 11.06 5.65 3.60
C PHE A 298 12.24 5.13 2.74
N THR A 299 12.53 3.83 2.79
CA THR A 299 13.33 3.22 1.72
C THR A 299 12.44 3.11 0.47
N ALA A 300 13.04 2.82 -0.69
CA ALA A 300 12.25 2.54 -1.89
C ALA A 300 11.29 1.36 -1.64
N ALA A 301 11.79 0.24 -1.10
CA ALA A 301 11.00 -0.92 -0.73
C ALA A 301 9.83 -0.58 0.23
N ASP A 302 10.10 0.17 1.31
CA ASP A 302 9.05 0.57 2.27
C ASP A 302 7.98 1.44 1.60
N ALA A 303 8.41 2.38 0.76
CA ALA A 303 7.51 3.29 0.06
C ALA A 303 6.64 2.53 -0.94
N ILE A 304 7.24 1.63 -1.73
CA ILE A 304 6.51 0.75 -2.65
C ILE A 304 5.50 -0.09 -1.88
N ALA A 305 5.91 -0.71 -0.77
CA ALA A 305 5.01 -1.52 0.02
C ALA A 305 3.84 -0.72 0.61
N TRP A 306 4.12 0.43 1.22
CA TRP A 306 3.08 1.29 1.78
C TRP A 306 2.10 1.77 0.72
N ILE A 307 2.60 2.26 -0.41
CA ILE A 307 1.74 2.73 -1.50
C ILE A 307 0.89 1.59 -2.05
N ARG A 308 1.42 0.37 -2.19
CA ARG A 308 0.64 -0.81 -2.63
C ARG A 308 -0.39 -1.27 -1.61
N ILE A 309 -0.12 -1.12 -0.31
CA ILE A 309 -1.10 -1.40 0.74
C ILE A 309 -2.24 -0.36 0.69
N CYS A 310 -1.95 0.91 0.46
CA CYS A 310 -2.98 1.94 0.29
C CYS A 310 -3.72 1.83 -1.04
N ARG A 311 -3.02 1.48 -2.12
CA ARG A 311 -3.51 1.46 -3.50
C ARG A 311 -2.79 0.36 -4.30
N PRO A 312 -3.36 -0.86 -4.35
CA PRO A 312 -2.78 -2.00 -5.05
C PRO A 312 -2.34 -1.72 -6.49
N GLY A 313 -1.30 -2.42 -6.95
CA GLY A 313 -0.77 -2.27 -8.33
C GLY A 313 0.09 -1.01 -8.58
N SER A 314 0.29 -0.15 -7.58
CA SER A 314 1.11 1.05 -7.72
C SER A 314 2.61 0.77 -7.94
N ILE A 315 3.26 1.66 -8.70
CA ILE A 315 4.69 1.62 -9.09
C ILE A 315 5.03 0.36 -9.91
N ILE A 316 5.19 0.56 -11.22
CA ILE A 316 5.13 -0.54 -12.21
C ILE A 316 6.41 -0.61 -13.03
N GLY A 317 6.95 -1.83 -13.20
CA GLY A 317 8.11 -2.15 -14.01
C GLY A 317 9.35 -1.32 -13.62
N PRO A 318 9.98 -0.60 -14.57
CA PRO A 318 11.25 0.12 -14.34
C PRO A 318 11.14 1.27 -13.33
N GLN A 319 9.93 1.65 -12.94
CA GLN A 319 9.69 2.66 -11.90
C GLN A 319 10.11 2.18 -10.51
N GLN A 320 10.17 0.88 -10.27
CA GLN A 320 10.67 0.31 -9.01
C GLN A 320 12.17 0.55 -8.88
N ASP A 321 12.93 0.20 -9.91
CA ASP A 321 14.39 0.38 -9.96
C ASP A 321 14.77 1.88 -9.91
N PHE A 322 13.95 2.75 -10.49
CA PHE A 322 14.12 4.19 -10.39
C PHE A 322 14.11 4.71 -8.94
N LEU A 323 13.27 4.14 -8.07
CA LEU A 323 13.23 4.55 -6.67
C LEU A 323 14.43 4.03 -5.89
N GLU A 324 15.02 2.89 -6.28
CA GLU A 324 16.23 2.35 -5.65
C GLU A 324 17.49 3.13 -6.01
N ASP A 325 17.52 3.77 -7.18
CA ASP A 325 18.67 4.54 -7.67
C ASP A 325 19.23 5.47 -6.58
N GLU A 326 20.55 5.41 -6.39
CA GLU A 326 21.25 6.05 -5.27
C GLU A 326 20.96 7.56 -5.17
N ARG A 327 20.70 8.22 -6.30
CA ARG A 327 20.36 9.64 -6.39
C ARG A 327 19.09 9.96 -5.61
N TYR A 328 18.12 9.05 -5.67
CA TYR A 328 16.83 9.16 -5.00
C TYR A 328 16.89 8.57 -3.60
N SER A 329 17.69 7.53 -3.37
CA SER A 329 18.05 7.07 -2.03
C SER A 329 18.74 8.16 -1.19
N ALA A 330 19.46 9.09 -1.81
CA ALA A 330 20.08 10.24 -1.14
C ALA A 330 19.06 11.26 -0.58
N PHE A 331 17.80 11.24 -1.02
CA PHE A 331 16.73 12.02 -0.37
C PHE A 331 16.59 11.66 1.12
N ARG A 332 16.99 10.45 1.52
CA ARG A 332 17.02 10.04 2.95
C ARG A 332 18.12 10.73 3.75
N LYS A 333 19.20 11.16 3.09
CA LYS A 333 20.43 11.68 3.71
C LYS A 333 20.45 13.21 3.80
N TYR A 334 19.81 13.91 2.85
CA TYR A 334 19.88 15.37 2.76
C TYR A 334 18.48 15.97 2.65
N SER A 335 18.03 16.58 3.74
CA SER A 335 16.73 17.27 3.84
C SER A 335 16.74 18.71 3.31
N ASP A 336 17.85 19.19 2.74
CA ASP A 336 17.97 20.55 2.21
C ASP A 336 18.22 20.53 0.68
N PRO A 337 17.34 21.13 -0.16
CA PRO A 337 17.54 21.21 -1.60
C PRO A 337 18.86 21.88 -2.02
N LEU A 338 19.49 22.71 -1.18
CA LEU A 338 20.78 23.34 -1.46
C LEU A 338 21.99 22.39 -1.33
N THR A 339 21.89 21.30 -0.57
CA THR A 339 22.99 20.31 -0.47
C THR A 339 23.01 19.35 -1.65
N PHE A 340 21.86 19.06 -2.25
CA PHE A 340 21.79 18.20 -3.43
C PHE A 340 22.53 18.79 -4.63
N SER A 341 22.40 20.11 -4.85
CA SER A 341 23.13 20.79 -5.94
C SER A 341 24.64 20.86 -5.71
N LYS A 342 25.11 20.88 -4.45
CA LYS A 342 26.55 20.94 -4.14
C LYS A 342 27.25 19.59 -4.27
N CYS A 343 26.61 18.49 -3.85
CA CYS A 343 27.20 17.15 -3.99
C CYS A 343 27.34 16.69 -5.45
N TYR A 344 26.48 17.17 -6.34
CA TYR A 344 26.52 16.81 -7.76
C TYR A 344 27.63 17.50 -8.55
N VAL A 345 28.06 18.71 -8.15
CA VAL A 345 29.18 19.41 -8.82
C VAL A 345 30.53 18.79 -8.45
N THR A 346 30.65 18.15 -7.28
CA THR A 346 31.90 17.51 -6.84
C THR A 346 32.09 16.07 -7.35
N ALA A 347 31.07 15.43 -7.92
CA ALA A 347 31.16 14.05 -8.44
C ALA A 347 31.37 13.97 -9.96
N LEU A 348 31.45 15.12 -10.64
CA LEU A 348 31.67 15.22 -12.10
C LEU A 348 32.99 15.92 -12.46
N PHE A 349 33.95 15.96 -11.52
CA PHE A 349 35.32 16.38 -11.78
C PHE A 349 36.32 15.37 -11.23
#